data_AF-A0A800G279-F1
#
_entry.id   AF-A0A800G279-F1
#
_cell.length_a   1.000
_cell.length_b   1.000
_cell.length_c   1.000
_cell.angle_alpha   90.00
_cell.angle_beta   90.00
_cell.angle_gamma   90.00
#
_symmetry.space_group_name_H-M   'P 1'
#
loop_
_entity.id
_entity.type
_entity.pdbx_description
1 polymer ?
#
loop_
_entity_poly.entity_id
_entity_poly.type
_entity_poly.pdbx_seq_one_letter_code
_entity_poly.pdbx_strand_id
1 'polypeptide(L)'
;MALAVIMLGACGGWRRAQEFNGWTLYEMPGAAIEAAAFEAAFNPALDAVQAELGEFKRSVDVHAWDGSVRITEYGREHVQATEDGGVHEVPGIGPARIQAYHARGGAFSKSGVFIGAPDAGTAVHELVHARLAEEDPNLPLWFEEGVASILGDGAMYEGRWVADGLACWPLRELREENLGRDEIERLIAIRSTDHVSVRDNVLVHFLGWAVVFDFYREAGSMEYGEWLAELNSGDPVEEVHRRMQRTLNPASEHAWIKRLGDPDPGIRLATAKGLWKLRSRAVLDKLVDAMRREVDPQVRAGLAINALAAAGEISISWRHWRYLREAVEQAMRGVVMSNPLEQEALSKLMGSYSQQGEEQAALEAMRGLSRFWQE
;
A
#
# COMPACT_ATOMS: atom_id res chain seq x y z
N MET A 1 -23.25 -22.14 5.55
CA MET A 1 -23.16 -21.36 6.80
C MET A 1 -21.92 -21.85 7.54
N ALA A 2 -20.78 -21.28 7.21
CA ALA A 2 -19.52 -21.49 7.92
C ALA A 2 -18.79 -20.16 7.82
N LEU A 3 -18.58 -19.53 8.97
CA LEU A 3 -17.60 -18.47 9.15
C LEU A 3 -16.29 -18.92 8.48
N ALA A 4 -15.55 -18.00 7.84
CA ALA A 4 -14.11 -18.09 7.90
C ALA A 4 -13.77 -17.98 9.40
N VAL A 5 -13.76 -19.12 10.10
CA VAL A 5 -13.38 -19.19 11.49
C VAL A 5 -11.88 -19.00 11.48
N ILE A 6 -11.44 -17.77 11.72
CA ILE A 6 -10.11 -17.49 12.23
C ILE A 6 -10.08 -18.15 13.61
N MET A 7 -9.66 -19.42 13.66
CA MET A 7 -9.31 -20.10 14.90
C MET A 7 -7.97 -19.54 15.33
N LEU A 8 -8.00 -18.38 16.01
CA LEU A 8 -6.84 -17.92 16.76
C LEU A 8 -6.61 -18.94 17.89
N GLY A 9 -5.59 -19.77 17.70
CA GLY A 9 -4.88 -20.42 18.79
C GLY A 9 -4.14 -19.38 19.61
N ALA A 10 -4.87 -18.56 20.36
CA ALA A 10 -4.35 -17.79 21.48
C ALA A 10 -5.52 -17.36 22.36
N CYS A 11 -5.88 -18.19 23.33
CA CYS A 11 -6.63 -17.77 24.52
C CYS A 11 -5.76 -16.86 25.43
N GLY A 12 -4.93 -15.98 24.84
CA GLY A 12 -4.16 -14.95 25.52
C GLY A 12 -4.84 -13.61 25.28
N GLY A 13 -5.44 -13.04 26.32
CA GLY A 13 -6.29 -11.85 26.21
C GLY A 13 -5.50 -10.63 25.75
N TRP A 14 -5.90 -10.04 24.63
CA TRP A 14 -5.49 -8.69 24.23
C TRP A 14 -5.74 -7.70 25.38
N ARG A 15 -4.71 -6.94 25.77
CA ARG A 15 -4.79 -5.93 26.82
C ARG A 15 -5.03 -4.57 26.18
N ARG A 16 -5.99 -3.79 26.69
CA ARG A 16 -6.13 -2.39 26.28
C ARG A 16 -4.87 -1.62 26.69
N ALA A 17 -4.17 -1.05 25.72
CA ALA A 17 -2.97 -0.27 25.94
C ALA A 17 -3.31 1.22 26.09
N GLN A 18 -4.07 1.78 25.13
CA GLN A 18 -4.43 3.19 25.11
C GLN A 18 -5.73 3.41 24.31
N GLU A 19 -6.47 4.45 24.66
CA GLU A 19 -7.68 4.88 23.96
C GLU A 19 -7.42 6.24 23.31
N PHE A 20 -7.78 6.37 22.04
CA PHE A 20 -7.62 7.56 21.23
C PHE A 20 -8.99 8.03 20.73
N ASN A 21 -9.05 9.21 20.11
CA ASN A 21 -10.30 9.67 19.52
C ASN A 21 -10.66 8.81 18.31
N GLY A 22 -11.75 8.04 18.40
CA GLY A 22 -12.27 7.21 17.32
C GLY A 22 -11.67 5.80 17.20
N TRP A 23 -10.65 5.44 17.99
CA TRP A 23 -10.08 4.09 17.98
C TRP A 23 -9.40 3.73 19.30
N THR A 24 -9.29 2.43 19.58
CA THR A 24 -8.67 1.90 20.80
C THR A 24 -7.56 0.92 20.47
N LEU A 25 -6.37 1.13 21.05
CA LEU A 25 -5.22 0.25 20.89
C LEU A 25 -5.24 -0.86 21.94
N TYR A 26 -5.14 -2.09 21.46
CA TYR A 26 -4.93 -3.29 22.26
C TYR A 26 -3.63 -3.95 21.84
N GLU A 27 -2.94 -4.53 22.79
CA GLU A 27 -1.66 -5.20 22.58
C GLU A 27 -1.71 -6.67 22.99
N MET A 28 -0.94 -7.49 22.29
CA MET A 28 -0.67 -8.85 22.75
C MET A 28 0.27 -8.82 23.96
N PRO A 29 0.01 -9.59 25.03
CA PRO A 29 0.91 -9.65 26.18
C PRO A 29 2.35 -9.97 25.76
N GLY A 30 3.30 -9.10 26.15
CA GLY A 30 4.72 -9.25 25.81
C GLY A 30 5.15 -8.57 24.50
N ALA A 31 4.21 -8.03 23.72
CA ALA A 31 4.54 -7.16 22.60
C ALA A 31 5.08 -5.82 23.15
N ALA A 32 6.28 -5.41 22.73
CA ALA A 32 6.89 -4.15 23.12
C ALA A 32 6.43 -3.02 22.19
N ILE A 33 5.11 -2.76 22.13
CA ILE A 33 4.56 -1.76 21.20
C ILE A 33 4.76 -0.33 21.72
N GLU A 34 5.06 0.58 20.80
CA GLU A 34 5.16 2.01 21.08
C GLU A 34 3.85 2.71 20.67
N ALA A 35 2.98 3.01 21.64
CA ALA A 35 1.66 3.60 21.37
C ALA A 35 1.73 4.91 20.55
N ALA A 36 2.77 5.73 20.76
CA ALA A 36 2.98 6.97 20.01
C ALA A 36 3.26 6.73 18.52
N ALA A 37 3.91 5.62 18.15
CA ALA A 37 4.14 5.26 16.76
C ALA A 37 2.82 4.85 16.08
N PHE A 38 2.00 4.05 16.77
CA PHE A 38 0.66 3.71 16.30
C PHE A 38 -0.24 4.95 16.19
N GLU A 39 -0.16 5.88 17.13
CA GLU A 39 -0.89 7.15 17.05
C GLU A 39 -0.50 7.97 15.81
N ALA A 40 0.80 8.08 15.53
CA ALA A 40 1.32 8.79 14.37
C ALA A 40 0.90 8.15 13.03
N ALA A 41 0.59 6.85 13.00
CA ALA A 41 0.11 6.15 11.82
C ALA A 41 -1.43 6.19 11.71
N PHE A 42 -2.15 5.91 12.79
CA PHE A 42 -3.60 5.73 12.78
C PHE A 42 -4.39 7.03 12.80
N ASN A 43 -3.93 8.11 13.45
CA ASN A 43 -4.68 9.36 13.44
C ASN A 43 -4.79 9.94 12.01
N PRO A 44 -3.69 10.09 11.24
CA PRO A 44 -3.78 10.57 9.86
C PRO A 44 -4.53 9.61 8.94
N ALA A 45 -4.42 8.30 9.19
CA ALA A 45 -5.14 7.29 8.44
C ALA A 45 -6.66 7.36 8.66
N LEU A 46 -7.08 7.50 9.93
CA LEU A 46 -8.48 7.67 10.30
C LEU A 46 -9.06 8.95 9.69
N ASP A 47 -8.33 10.07 9.78
CA ASP A 47 -8.75 11.34 9.18
C ASP A 47 -8.94 11.20 7.66
N ALA A 48 -8.02 10.54 6.96
CA ALA A 48 -8.13 10.33 5.51
C ALA A 48 -9.31 9.42 5.13
N VAL A 49 -9.52 8.31 5.85
CA VAL A 49 -10.65 7.40 5.59
C VAL A 49 -11.98 8.12 5.84
N GLN A 50 -12.09 8.88 6.92
CA GLN A 50 -13.33 9.60 7.23
C GLN A 50 -13.60 10.76 6.28
N ALA A 51 -12.55 11.39 5.73
CA ALA A 51 -12.71 12.44 4.73
C ALA A 51 -13.33 11.90 3.42
N GLU A 52 -12.97 10.68 3.03
CA GLU A 52 -13.43 10.06 1.77
C GLU A 52 -14.70 9.22 1.94
N LEU A 53 -14.83 8.48 3.04
CA LEU A 53 -15.91 7.50 3.27
C LEU A 53 -16.88 7.91 4.38
N GLY A 54 -16.66 9.05 5.03
CA GLY A 54 -17.45 9.52 6.16
C GLY A 54 -17.08 8.89 7.51
N GLU A 55 -17.56 9.51 8.59
CA GLU A 55 -17.23 9.14 9.97
C GLU A 55 -17.61 7.69 10.32
N PHE A 56 -16.79 7.05 11.16
CA PHE A 56 -17.12 5.77 11.76
C PHE A 56 -18.28 5.93 12.75
N LYS A 57 -19.19 4.95 12.80
CA LYS A 57 -20.30 4.97 13.76
C LYS A 57 -19.86 4.54 15.15
N ARG A 58 -18.74 3.83 15.25
CA ARG A 58 -18.19 3.27 16.49
C ARG A 58 -16.67 3.40 16.49
N SER A 59 -16.09 3.39 17.69
CA SER A 59 -14.63 3.31 17.83
C SER A 59 -14.11 2.02 17.20
N VAL A 60 -13.03 2.12 16.42
CA VAL A 60 -12.36 0.95 15.84
C VAL A 60 -11.40 0.33 16.86
N ASP A 61 -11.48 -0.98 17.06
CA ASP A 61 -10.51 -1.70 17.88
C ASP A 61 -9.28 -2.06 17.01
N VAL A 62 -8.09 -1.68 17.46
CA VAL A 62 -6.81 -1.94 16.80
C VAL A 62 -5.99 -2.88 17.67
N HIS A 63 -5.64 -4.05 17.14
CA HIS A 63 -4.95 -5.14 17.81
C HIS A 63 -3.51 -5.24 17.28
N ALA A 64 -2.56 -4.73 18.05
CA ALA A 64 -1.15 -4.68 17.69
C ALA A 64 -0.33 -5.82 18.32
N TRP A 65 0.56 -6.43 17.54
CA TRP A 65 1.55 -7.40 18.02
C TRP A 65 2.91 -7.15 17.37
N ASP A 66 3.95 -7.75 17.94
CA ASP A 66 5.30 -7.74 17.39
C ASP A 66 5.51 -9.01 16.55
N GLY A 67 5.23 -8.92 15.24
CA GLY A 67 5.35 -10.07 14.33
C GLY A 67 4.59 -9.91 13.01
N SER A 68 4.42 -11.01 12.30
CA SER A 68 3.83 -11.07 10.95
C SER A 68 2.67 -12.06 10.84
N VAL A 69 1.91 -12.01 9.74
CA VAL A 69 0.82 -12.95 9.46
C VAL A 69 1.32 -14.02 8.49
N ARG A 70 1.09 -15.30 8.80
CA ARG A 70 1.31 -16.39 7.84
C ARG A 70 -0.01 -16.97 7.35
N ILE A 71 -0.31 -16.82 6.06
CA ILE A 71 -1.34 -17.59 5.38
C ILE A 71 -0.80 -18.98 5.07
N THR A 72 -1.49 -20.02 5.53
CA THR A 72 -1.19 -21.42 5.16
C THR A 72 -1.83 -21.77 3.82
N GLU A 73 -1.36 -22.83 3.15
CA GLU A 73 -1.83 -23.28 1.81
C GLU A 73 -3.35 -23.48 1.67
N TYR A 74 -4.10 -23.48 2.79
CA TYR A 74 -5.55 -23.66 2.83
C TYR A 74 -6.32 -22.39 3.25
N GLY A 75 -5.70 -21.20 3.15
CA GLY A 75 -6.36 -19.93 3.46
C GLY A 75 -6.73 -19.76 4.94
N ARG A 76 -6.13 -20.57 5.84
CA ARG A 76 -6.21 -20.33 7.28
C ARG A 76 -5.06 -19.42 7.67
N GLU A 77 -5.42 -18.23 8.13
CA GLU A 77 -4.52 -17.25 8.72
C GLU A 77 -4.10 -17.73 10.11
N HIS A 78 -2.80 -17.90 10.30
CA HIS A 78 -2.22 -18.05 11.62
C HIS A 78 -1.30 -16.86 11.86
N VAL A 79 -1.63 -16.04 12.87
CA VAL A 79 -0.72 -15.01 13.37
C VAL A 79 0.44 -15.74 14.05
N GLN A 80 1.64 -15.58 13.50
CA GLN A 80 2.85 -16.14 14.08
C GLN A 80 3.96 -15.09 13.93
N ALA A 81 4.60 -14.72 15.03
CA ALA A 81 5.85 -13.97 14.97
C ALA A 81 6.88 -14.83 14.23
N THR A 82 7.27 -14.44 13.02
CA THR A 82 8.26 -15.16 12.21
C THR A 82 9.50 -14.30 11.98
N GLU A 83 10.66 -14.96 11.88
CA GLU A 83 11.96 -14.29 11.63
C GLU A 83 12.06 -13.70 10.21
N ASP A 84 11.21 -14.15 9.28
CA ASP A 84 11.17 -13.69 7.87
C ASP A 84 10.30 -12.43 7.64
N GLY A 85 9.64 -11.92 8.69
CA GLY A 85 8.79 -10.75 8.62
C GLY A 85 7.56 -10.92 7.73
N GLY A 86 7.06 -12.15 7.55
CA GLY A 86 5.77 -12.39 6.90
C GLY A 86 5.77 -12.34 5.38
N VAL A 87 6.92 -12.59 4.76
CA VAL A 87 7.02 -12.66 3.30
C VAL A 87 6.57 -14.04 2.81
N HIS A 88 5.64 -14.03 1.87
CA HIS A 88 5.04 -15.19 1.22
C HIS A 88 5.47 -15.23 -0.24
N GLU A 89 6.00 -16.37 -0.70
CA GLU A 89 6.18 -16.60 -2.13
C GLU A 89 4.84 -16.89 -2.78
N VAL A 90 4.36 -15.97 -3.62
CA VAL A 90 3.12 -16.11 -4.36
C VAL A 90 3.43 -16.75 -5.72
N PRO A 91 2.91 -17.95 -6.01
CA PRO A 91 3.21 -18.65 -7.26
C PRO A 91 2.95 -17.78 -8.49
N GLY A 92 3.99 -17.60 -9.31
CA GLY A 92 3.92 -16.83 -10.56
C GLY A 92 4.00 -15.30 -10.42
N ILE A 93 3.93 -14.75 -9.20
CA ILE A 93 3.97 -13.30 -8.94
C ILE A 93 5.26 -12.93 -8.18
N GLY A 94 5.65 -13.74 -7.19
CA GLY A 94 6.83 -13.53 -6.35
C GLY A 94 6.49 -13.14 -4.92
N PRO A 95 7.42 -12.52 -4.19
CA PRO A 95 7.26 -12.29 -2.75
C PRO A 95 6.21 -11.20 -2.45
N ALA A 96 5.27 -11.50 -1.55
CA ALA A 96 4.29 -10.57 -1.00
C ALA A 96 4.35 -10.58 0.52
N ARG A 97 4.19 -9.44 1.18
CA ARG A 97 4.18 -9.35 2.64
C ARG A 97 2.77 -9.03 3.14
N ILE A 98 2.34 -9.72 4.19
CA ILE A 98 1.06 -9.46 4.85
C ILE A 98 1.34 -8.92 6.24
N GLN A 99 1.04 -7.63 6.44
CA GLN A 99 1.35 -6.90 7.66
C GLN A 99 0.13 -6.66 8.55
N ALA A 100 -1.07 -6.76 7.99
CA ALA A 100 -2.31 -6.55 8.70
C ALA A 100 -3.46 -7.33 8.07
N TYR A 101 -4.59 -7.35 8.77
CA TYR A 101 -5.88 -7.77 8.28
C TYR A 101 -7.01 -7.19 9.14
N HIS A 102 -8.19 -7.04 8.56
CA HIS A 102 -9.40 -6.66 9.27
C HIS A 102 -10.30 -7.88 9.50
N ALA A 103 -10.71 -8.09 10.74
CA ALA A 103 -11.71 -9.10 11.08
C ALA A 103 -13.07 -8.44 11.36
N ARG A 104 -14.12 -8.90 10.67
CA ARG A 104 -15.50 -8.44 10.89
C ARG A 104 -16.13 -8.93 12.21
N GLY A 105 -15.44 -9.82 12.93
CA GLY A 105 -15.92 -10.43 14.17
C GLY A 105 -17.04 -11.46 13.95
N GLY A 106 -17.35 -12.21 15.02
CA GLY A 106 -18.39 -13.23 15.03
C GLY A 106 -18.76 -13.60 16.46
N ALA A 107 -19.67 -14.57 16.64
CA ALA A 107 -20.11 -14.98 17.98
C ALA A 107 -18.97 -15.40 18.93
N PHE A 108 -17.80 -15.74 18.37
CA PHE A 108 -16.63 -16.22 19.09
C PHE A 108 -15.30 -15.58 18.66
N SER A 109 -15.31 -14.54 17.81
CA SER A 109 -14.10 -13.84 17.34
C SER A 109 -14.21 -12.33 17.50
N LYS A 110 -13.10 -11.68 17.87
CA LYS A 110 -13.04 -10.23 17.99
C LYS A 110 -13.10 -9.59 16.60
N SER A 111 -13.86 -8.51 16.48
CA SER A 111 -13.79 -7.59 15.34
C SER A 111 -12.68 -6.58 15.55
N GLY A 112 -12.09 -6.07 14.47
CA GLY A 112 -11.11 -4.99 14.54
C GLY A 112 -10.01 -5.13 13.50
N VAL A 113 -9.11 -4.15 13.50
CA VAL A 113 -7.89 -4.13 12.70
C VAL A 113 -6.80 -4.86 13.46
N PHE A 114 -6.14 -5.83 12.82
CA PHE A 114 -5.02 -6.58 13.37
C PHE A 114 -3.79 -6.18 12.57
N ILE A 115 -2.80 -5.56 13.22
CA ILE A 115 -1.63 -5.01 12.53
C ILE A 115 -0.31 -5.27 13.26
N GLY A 116 0.72 -5.67 12.53
CA GLY A 116 2.06 -6.00 13.05
C GLY A 116 3.04 -4.83 13.11
N ALA A 117 2.74 -3.70 12.45
CA ALA A 117 3.63 -2.53 12.40
C ALA A 117 2.84 -1.22 12.26
N PRO A 118 3.32 -0.09 12.84
CA PRO A 118 2.65 1.21 12.75
C PRO A 118 2.89 1.88 11.38
N ASP A 119 2.35 1.29 10.31
CA ASP A 119 2.40 1.84 8.94
C ASP A 119 1.08 2.52 8.56
N ALA A 120 1.15 3.74 8.05
CA ALA A 120 -0.03 4.55 7.76
C ALA A 120 -0.82 4.04 6.54
N GLY A 121 -0.16 3.55 5.49
CA GLY A 121 -0.85 3.04 4.30
C GLY A 121 -1.62 1.76 4.60
N THR A 122 -0.97 0.86 5.34
CA THR A 122 -1.59 -0.35 5.88
C THR A 122 -2.75 0.00 6.83
N ALA A 123 -2.57 0.99 7.72
CA ALA A 123 -3.65 1.44 8.59
C ALA A 123 -4.85 1.99 7.79
N VAL A 124 -4.62 2.77 6.74
CA VAL A 124 -5.69 3.25 5.84
C VAL A 124 -6.39 2.08 5.17
N HIS A 125 -5.64 1.14 4.58
CA HIS A 125 -6.20 -0.06 3.93
C HIS A 125 -7.16 -0.81 4.85
N GLU A 126 -6.72 -1.12 6.08
CA GLU A 126 -7.55 -1.86 7.03
C GLU A 126 -8.71 -1.05 7.62
N LEU A 127 -8.54 0.26 7.78
CA LEU A 127 -9.63 1.15 8.20
C LEU A 127 -10.71 1.26 7.12
N VAL A 128 -10.35 1.22 5.83
CA VAL A 128 -11.34 1.14 4.75
C VAL A 128 -12.18 -0.14 4.87
N HIS A 129 -11.55 -1.30 5.10
CA HIS A 129 -12.29 -2.55 5.35
C HIS A 129 -13.25 -2.43 6.54
N ALA A 130 -12.78 -1.85 7.65
CA ALA A 130 -13.61 -1.62 8.82
C ALA A 130 -14.81 -0.70 8.51
N ARG A 131 -14.57 0.39 7.76
CA ARG A 131 -15.59 1.38 7.42
C ARG A 131 -16.64 0.80 6.48
N LEU A 132 -16.21 0.07 5.45
CA LEU A 132 -17.09 -0.57 4.49
C LEU A 132 -17.94 -1.66 5.16
N ALA A 133 -17.34 -2.45 6.06
CA ALA A 133 -18.07 -3.47 6.82
C ALA A 133 -19.18 -2.89 7.74
N GLU A 134 -19.04 -1.66 8.25
CA GLU A 134 -20.09 -0.97 9.02
C GLU A 134 -21.26 -0.46 8.14
N GLU A 135 -21.05 -0.30 6.83
CA GLU A 135 -22.02 0.27 5.90
C GLU A 135 -22.73 -0.79 5.06
N ASP A 136 -21.95 -1.60 4.35
CA ASP A 136 -22.47 -2.71 3.56
C ASP A 136 -21.58 -3.95 3.74
N PRO A 137 -22.00 -4.92 4.59
CA PRO A 137 -21.23 -6.14 4.80
C PRO A 137 -21.26 -7.09 3.60
N ASN A 138 -22.00 -6.80 2.53
CA ASN A 138 -22.15 -7.70 1.38
C ASN A 138 -21.40 -7.23 0.13
N LEU A 139 -20.53 -6.23 0.24
CA LEU A 139 -19.70 -5.80 -0.88
C LEU A 139 -18.88 -6.97 -1.44
N PRO A 140 -18.72 -7.06 -2.78
CA PRO A 140 -17.83 -8.03 -3.40
C PRO A 140 -16.40 -7.85 -2.88
N LEU A 141 -15.72 -8.95 -2.56
CA LEU A 141 -14.37 -8.91 -1.98
C LEU A 141 -13.41 -8.11 -2.87
N TRP A 142 -13.38 -8.40 -4.17
CA TRP A 142 -12.53 -7.67 -5.12
C TRP A 142 -12.78 -6.15 -5.09
N PHE A 143 -14.02 -5.71 -4.91
CA PHE A 143 -14.35 -4.30 -4.91
C PHE A 143 -13.88 -3.62 -3.63
N GLU A 144 -14.12 -4.28 -2.49
CA GLU A 144 -13.66 -3.83 -1.18
C GLU A 144 -12.13 -3.69 -1.15
N GLU A 145 -11.39 -4.70 -1.64
CA GLU A 145 -9.93 -4.63 -1.77
C GLU A 145 -9.48 -3.52 -2.71
N GLY A 146 -10.26 -3.24 -3.77
CA GLY A 146 -9.96 -2.16 -4.70
C GLY A 146 -10.04 -0.78 -4.08
N VAL A 147 -11.09 -0.51 -3.27
CA VAL A 147 -11.22 0.75 -2.54
C VAL A 147 -10.11 0.88 -1.49
N ALA A 148 -9.85 -0.20 -0.74
CA ALA A 148 -8.79 -0.23 0.27
C ALA A 148 -7.41 0.02 -0.34
N SER A 149 -7.11 -0.61 -1.49
CA SER A 149 -5.84 -0.45 -2.21
C SER A 149 -5.63 0.98 -2.72
N ILE A 150 -6.67 1.66 -3.20
CA ILE A 150 -6.55 3.05 -3.69
C ILE A 150 -6.26 4.01 -2.55
N LEU A 151 -7.00 3.89 -1.45
CA LEU A 151 -6.83 4.81 -0.32
C LEU A 151 -5.56 4.49 0.45
N GLY A 152 -5.19 3.21 0.56
CA GLY A 152 -3.97 2.72 1.19
C GLY A 152 -2.69 2.98 0.38
N ASP A 153 -2.83 3.31 -0.91
CA ASP A 153 -1.71 3.72 -1.77
C ASP A 153 -1.49 5.24 -1.71
N GLY A 154 -0.41 5.63 -1.04
CA GLY A 154 -0.12 7.04 -0.78
C GLY A 154 1.12 7.27 0.09
N ALA A 155 1.29 8.50 0.56
CA ALA A 155 2.43 8.88 1.37
C ALA A 155 2.05 9.78 2.55
N MET A 156 2.79 9.61 3.64
CA MET A 156 2.77 10.54 4.77
C MET A 156 3.56 11.81 4.42
N TYR A 157 2.88 12.96 4.48
CA TYR A 157 3.47 14.27 4.24
C TYR A 157 2.97 15.26 5.30
N GLU A 158 3.88 15.89 6.05
CA GLU A 158 3.53 16.88 7.10
C GLU A 158 2.42 16.43 8.08
N GLY A 159 2.43 15.14 8.46
CA GLY A 159 1.48 14.59 9.43
C GLY A 159 0.10 14.24 8.86
N ARG A 160 -0.14 14.40 7.55
CA ARG A 160 -1.33 13.91 6.87
C ARG A 160 -1.00 12.73 5.96
N TRP A 161 -1.98 11.85 5.77
CA TRP A 161 -1.95 10.86 4.71
C TRP A 161 -2.44 11.48 3.40
N VAL A 162 -1.69 11.25 2.31
CA VAL A 162 -2.05 11.73 0.97
C VAL A 162 -2.12 10.53 0.04
N ALA A 163 -3.34 10.15 -0.34
CA ALA A 163 -3.57 9.08 -1.29
C ALA A 163 -3.13 9.52 -2.71
N ASP A 164 -2.48 8.61 -3.43
CA ASP A 164 -2.27 8.72 -4.87
C ASP A 164 -3.20 7.76 -5.61
N GLY A 165 -3.27 6.50 -5.20
CA GLY A 165 -4.16 5.50 -5.75
C GLY A 165 -3.58 4.72 -6.94
N LEU A 166 -2.47 5.14 -7.54
CA LEU A 166 -1.76 4.37 -8.55
C LEU A 166 -0.73 3.44 -7.87
N ALA A 167 -1.23 2.31 -7.34
CA ALA A 167 -0.37 1.24 -6.85
C ALA A 167 0.41 0.61 -8.01
N CYS A 168 1.74 0.82 -8.04
CA CYS A 168 2.58 0.40 -9.17
C CYS A 168 2.86 -1.11 -9.18
N TRP A 169 2.80 -1.77 -8.02
CA TRP A 169 2.94 -3.22 -7.94
C TRP A 169 1.80 -3.98 -8.64
N PRO A 170 0.51 -3.81 -8.26
CA PRO A 170 -0.60 -4.41 -9.00
C PRO A 170 -0.59 -4.11 -10.50
N LEU A 171 -0.24 -2.87 -10.90
CA LEU A 171 -0.19 -2.48 -12.31
C LEU A 171 0.75 -3.35 -13.14
N ARG A 172 1.97 -3.57 -12.64
CA ARG A 172 2.97 -4.34 -13.37
C ARG A 172 2.58 -5.81 -13.44
N GLU A 173 2.26 -6.40 -12.29
CA GLU A 173 1.97 -7.83 -12.22
C GLU A 173 0.71 -8.17 -13.04
N LEU A 174 -0.35 -7.35 -13.01
CA LEU A 174 -1.53 -7.58 -13.86
C LEU A 174 -1.25 -7.52 -15.37
N ARG A 175 -0.35 -6.63 -15.81
CA ARG A 175 0.06 -6.58 -17.23
C ARG A 175 0.74 -7.88 -17.65
N GLU A 176 1.49 -8.50 -16.76
CA GLU A 176 2.19 -9.77 -16.99
C GLU A 176 1.22 -10.96 -16.95
N GLU A 177 0.22 -10.92 -16.07
CA GLU A 177 -0.79 -11.99 -15.91
C GLU A 177 -1.76 -12.11 -17.08
N ASN A 178 -2.11 -10.99 -17.73
CA ASN A 178 -2.97 -10.95 -18.93
C ASN A 178 -4.27 -11.76 -18.76
N LEU A 179 -5.01 -11.46 -17.69
CA LEU A 179 -6.21 -12.21 -17.28
C LEU A 179 -7.27 -12.28 -18.37
N GLY A 180 -7.70 -13.50 -18.69
CA GLY A 180 -8.79 -13.78 -19.61
C GLY A 180 -10.18 -13.63 -18.96
N ARG A 181 -11.22 -13.68 -19.81
CA ARG A 181 -12.62 -13.57 -19.37
C ARG A 181 -13.00 -14.60 -18.29
N ASP A 182 -12.66 -15.86 -18.50
CA ASP A 182 -12.99 -16.97 -17.57
C ASP A 182 -12.29 -16.79 -16.22
N GLU A 183 -11.11 -16.19 -16.21
CA GLU A 183 -10.36 -15.91 -14.98
C GLU A 183 -10.98 -14.74 -14.22
N ILE A 184 -11.37 -13.69 -14.93
CA ILE A 184 -12.11 -12.56 -14.35
C ILE A 184 -13.42 -13.05 -13.74
N GLU A 185 -14.21 -13.85 -14.46
CA GLU A 185 -15.47 -14.40 -13.96
C GLU A 185 -15.26 -15.19 -12.66
N ARG A 186 -14.21 -16.02 -12.61
CA ARG A 186 -13.84 -16.75 -11.40
C ARG A 186 -13.45 -15.81 -10.26
N LEU A 187 -12.60 -14.81 -10.51
CA LEU A 187 -12.08 -13.90 -9.49
C LEU A 187 -13.18 -13.02 -8.90
N ILE A 188 -14.08 -12.47 -9.71
CA ILE A 188 -15.16 -11.60 -9.21
C ILE A 188 -16.23 -12.37 -8.42
N ALA A 189 -16.29 -13.69 -8.58
CA ALA A 189 -17.21 -14.56 -7.84
C ALA A 189 -16.69 -14.95 -6.45
N ILE A 190 -15.40 -14.73 -6.15
CA ILE A 190 -14.80 -15.03 -4.85
C ILE A 190 -15.40 -14.13 -3.78
N ARG A 191 -15.78 -14.74 -2.66
CA ARG A 191 -16.30 -14.06 -1.47
C ARG A 191 -15.27 -14.08 -0.37
N SER A 192 -15.41 -13.14 0.57
CA SER A 192 -14.58 -13.08 1.79
C SER A 192 -14.67 -14.33 2.68
N THR A 193 -15.70 -15.16 2.50
CA THR A 193 -15.88 -16.42 3.25
C THR A 193 -15.27 -17.63 2.56
N ASP A 194 -14.80 -17.50 1.32
CA ASP A 194 -14.36 -18.64 0.52
C ASP A 194 -12.92 -19.01 0.87
N HIS A 195 -12.62 -20.31 0.80
CA HIS A 195 -11.24 -20.80 0.91
C HIS A 195 -10.59 -20.76 -0.48
N VAL A 196 -9.68 -19.81 -0.68
CA VAL A 196 -8.98 -19.60 -1.96
C VAL A 196 -7.47 -19.74 -1.81
N SER A 197 -6.79 -19.94 -2.94
CA SER A 197 -5.33 -19.97 -2.96
C SER A 197 -4.76 -18.58 -2.64
N VAL A 198 -3.53 -18.51 -2.12
CA VAL A 198 -2.82 -17.23 -1.88
C VAL A 198 -2.73 -16.41 -3.18
N ARG A 199 -2.52 -17.09 -4.31
CA ARG A 199 -2.47 -16.46 -5.64
C ARG A 199 -3.81 -15.83 -6.02
N ASP A 200 -4.92 -16.56 -5.90
CA ASP A 200 -6.24 -16.01 -6.23
C ASP A 200 -6.59 -14.84 -5.31
N ASN A 201 -6.23 -14.93 -4.02
CA ASN A 201 -6.40 -13.82 -3.09
C ASN A 201 -5.64 -12.57 -3.57
N VAL A 202 -4.36 -12.67 -3.94
CA VAL A 202 -3.59 -11.54 -4.48
C VAL A 202 -4.19 -11.01 -5.79
N LEU A 203 -4.61 -11.89 -6.71
CA LEU A 203 -5.23 -11.48 -7.98
C LEU A 203 -6.56 -10.76 -7.78
N VAL A 204 -7.34 -11.12 -6.74
CA VAL A 204 -8.56 -10.41 -6.35
C VAL A 204 -8.26 -8.96 -5.96
N HIS A 205 -7.18 -8.72 -5.19
CA HIS A 205 -6.77 -7.37 -4.81
C HIS A 205 -6.35 -6.57 -6.03
N PHE A 206 -5.54 -7.18 -6.90
CA PHE A 206 -5.05 -6.51 -8.10
C PHE A 206 -6.19 -6.14 -9.05
N LEU A 207 -7.07 -7.09 -9.35
CA LEU A 207 -8.24 -6.86 -10.20
C LEU A 207 -9.14 -5.76 -9.61
N GLY A 208 -9.36 -5.84 -8.31
CA GLY A 208 -10.06 -4.84 -7.52
C GLY A 208 -9.52 -3.44 -7.71
N TRP A 209 -8.25 -3.26 -7.39
CA TRP A 209 -7.53 -2.02 -7.55
C TRP A 209 -7.67 -1.48 -8.97
N ALA A 210 -7.45 -2.30 -9.99
CA ALA A 210 -7.44 -1.83 -11.38
C ALA A 210 -8.80 -1.28 -11.83
N VAL A 211 -9.89 -1.91 -11.41
CA VAL A 211 -11.26 -1.49 -11.76
C VAL A 211 -11.64 -0.22 -11.00
N VAL A 212 -11.46 -0.23 -9.67
CA VAL A 212 -11.83 0.92 -8.82
C VAL A 212 -10.95 2.13 -9.16
N PHE A 213 -9.69 1.92 -9.55
CA PHE A 213 -8.80 3.02 -9.95
C PHE A 213 -9.26 3.70 -11.24
N ASP A 214 -9.77 2.93 -12.22
CA ASP A 214 -10.33 3.53 -13.44
C ASP A 214 -11.56 4.38 -13.14
N PHE A 215 -12.43 3.92 -12.22
CA PHE A 215 -13.56 4.69 -11.73
C PHE A 215 -13.11 5.97 -11.02
N TYR A 216 -12.21 5.85 -10.05
CA TYR A 216 -11.70 6.99 -9.28
C TYR A 216 -11.04 8.03 -10.17
N ARG A 217 -10.23 7.62 -11.14
CA ARG A 217 -9.60 8.52 -12.13
C ARG A 217 -10.63 9.21 -13.03
N GLU A 218 -11.73 8.55 -13.35
CA GLU A 218 -12.80 9.09 -14.20
C GLU A 218 -13.70 10.08 -13.45
N ALA A 219 -14.06 9.75 -12.21
CA ALA A 219 -14.96 10.57 -11.38
C ALA A 219 -14.23 11.69 -10.61
N GLY A 220 -12.97 11.47 -10.22
CA GLY A 220 -12.19 12.40 -9.39
C GLY A 220 -12.65 12.52 -7.93
N SER A 221 -13.46 11.58 -7.45
CA SER A 221 -14.03 11.53 -6.09
C SER A 221 -14.39 10.09 -5.70
N MET A 222 -14.56 9.80 -4.41
CA MET A 222 -14.83 8.46 -3.89
C MET A 222 -16.34 8.12 -3.78
N GLU A 223 -17.06 8.21 -4.89
CA GLU A 223 -18.50 7.93 -4.96
C GLU A 223 -18.80 6.45 -5.29
N TYR A 224 -18.26 5.54 -4.46
CA TYR A 224 -18.21 4.10 -4.78
C TYR A 224 -19.59 3.45 -4.95
N GLY A 225 -20.64 4.02 -4.36
CA GLY A 225 -22.02 3.54 -4.51
C GLY A 225 -22.54 3.66 -5.95
N GLU A 226 -22.16 4.73 -6.67
CA GLU A 226 -22.52 4.90 -8.09
C GLU A 226 -21.80 3.88 -8.98
N TRP A 227 -20.53 3.58 -8.66
CA TRP A 227 -19.72 2.63 -9.40
C TRP A 227 -20.29 1.21 -9.34
N LEU A 228 -20.76 0.80 -8.15
CA LEU A 228 -21.44 -0.49 -7.97
C LEU A 228 -22.75 -0.56 -8.75
N ALA A 229 -23.53 0.53 -8.79
CA ALA A 229 -24.76 0.58 -9.58
C ALA A 229 -24.46 0.41 -11.08
N GLU A 230 -23.39 1.05 -11.58
CA GLU A 230 -22.94 0.91 -12.95
C GLU A 230 -22.51 -0.54 -13.27
N LEU A 231 -21.68 -1.15 -12.44
CA LEU A 231 -21.22 -2.54 -12.58
C LEU A 231 -22.38 -3.55 -12.63
N ASN A 232 -23.46 -3.27 -11.89
CA ASN A 232 -24.64 -4.13 -11.82
C ASN A 232 -25.64 -3.91 -12.99
N SER A 233 -25.44 -2.89 -13.83
CA SER A 233 -26.38 -2.53 -14.90
C SER A 233 -26.23 -3.36 -16.19
N GLY A 234 -25.16 -4.13 -16.32
CA GLY A 234 -24.79 -4.86 -17.53
C GLY A 234 -24.14 -6.23 -17.27
N ASP A 235 -23.27 -6.66 -18.19
CA ASP A 235 -22.42 -7.85 -18.00
C ASP A 235 -21.21 -7.45 -17.13
N PRO A 236 -21.16 -7.90 -15.85
CA PRO A 236 -20.12 -7.46 -14.93
C PRO A 236 -18.72 -7.91 -15.35
N VAL A 237 -18.60 -9.05 -16.04
CA VAL A 237 -17.30 -9.57 -16.49
C VAL A 237 -16.74 -8.68 -17.61
N GLU A 238 -17.59 -8.31 -18.57
CA GLU A 238 -17.19 -7.43 -19.67
C GLU A 238 -16.82 -6.03 -19.17
N GLU A 239 -17.58 -5.49 -18.23
CA GLU A 239 -17.32 -4.17 -17.67
C GLU A 239 -16.03 -4.13 -16.82
N VAL A 240 -15.82 -5.14 -15.96
CA VAL A 240 -14.58 -5.32 -15.21
C VAL A 240 -13.38 -5.45 -16.16
N HIS A 241 -13.49 -6.29 -17.19
CA HIS A 241 -12.44 -6.45 -18.19
C HIS A 241 -12.14 -5.11 -18.91
N ARG A 242 -13.16 -4.39 -19.35
CA ARG A 242 -13.02 -3.08 -20.03
C ARG A 242 -12.27 -2.07 -19.15
N ARG A 243 -12.66 -1.94 -17.88
CA ARG A 243 -12.03 -0.99 -16.94
C ARG A 243 -10.61 -1.37 -16.58
N MET A 244 -10.37 -2.67 -16.32
CA MET A 244 -9.01 -3.19 -16.13
C MET A 244 -8.12 -2.83 -17.34
N GLN A 245 -8.56 -3.08 -18.57
CA GLN A 245 -7.78 -2.74 -19.78
C GLN A 245 -7.51 -1.23 -19.92
N ARG A 246 -8.45 -0.37 -19.51
CA ARG A 246 -8.22 1.09 -19.46
C ARG A 246 -7.13 1.45 -18.45
N THR A 247 -7.13 0.85 -17.27
CA THR A 247 -6.06 1.05 -16.26
C THR A 247 -4.71 0.56 -16.75
N LEU A 248 -4.65 -0.65 -17.33
CA LEU A 248 -3.39 -1.24 -17.79
C LEU A 248 -2.80 -0.53 -19.02
N ASN A 249 -3.61 0.23 -19.76
CA ASN A 249 -3.15 1.01 -20.90
C ASN A 249 -2.01 1.97 -20.50
N PRO A 250 -0.85 1.96 -21.20
CA PRO A 250 0.24 2.88 -20.90
C PRO A 250 -0.17 4.36 -20.88
N ALA A 251 -1.16 4.77 -21.66
CA ALA A 251 -1.65 6.15 -21.66
C ALA A 251 -2.17 6.60 -20.28
N SER A 252 -2.77 5.67 -19.50
CA SER A 252 -3.26 5.95 -18.15
C SER A 252 -2.10 6.25 -17.19
N GLU A 253 -1.05 5.43 -17.21
CA GLU A 253 0.20 5.67 -16.47
C GLU A 253 0.85 7.02 -16.86
N HIS A 254 0.99 7.28 -18.16
CA HIS A 254 1.58 8.55 -18.64
C HIS A 254 0.75 9.77 -18.25
N ALA A 255 -0.58 9.64 -18.19
CA ALA A 255 -1.45 10.70 -17.74
C ALA A 255 -1.31 10.93 -16.23
N TRP A 256 -1.27 9.85 -15.44
CA TRP A 256 -1.22 9.91 -13.99
C TRP A 256 0.10 10.49 -13.46
N ILE A 257 1.24 10.09 -14.03
CA ILE A 257 2.58 10.57 -13.65
C ILE A 257 2.75 12.09 -13.80
N LYS A 258 1.86 12.79 -14.54
CA LYS A 258 1.84 14.26 -14.60
C LYS A 258 1.61 14.90 -13.22
N ARG A 259 1.04 14.16 -12.25
CA ARG A 259 0.90 14.58 -10.84
C ARG A 259 2.23 14.83 -10.13
N LEU A 260 3.36 14.39 -10.68
CA LEU A 260 4.69 14.88 -10.26
C LEU A 260 4.88 16.40 -10.44
N GLY A 261 3.97 17.08 -11.13
CA GLY A 261 3.92 18.55 -11.25
C GLY A 261 2.74 19.19 -10.52
N ASP A 262 2.04 18.46 -9.64
CA ASP A 262 0.92 18.99 -8.86
C ASP A 262 1.38 20.13 -7.93
N PRO A 263 0.58 21.20 -7.72
CA PRO A 263 0.93 22.25 -6.76
C PRO A 263 1.13 21.72 -5.32
N ASP A 264 0.42 20.67 -4.91
CA ASP A 264 0.57 20.08 -3.58
C ASP A 264 1.82 19.17 -3.50
N PRO A 265 2.82 19.49 -2.66
CA PRO A 265 4.01 18.64 -2.46
C PRO A 265 3.68 17.23 -1.94
N GLY A 266 2.61 17.08 -1.15
CA GLY A 266 2.15 15.78 -0.68
C GLY A 266 1.70 14.88 -1.83
N ILE A 267 0.99 15.44 -2.81
CA ILE A 267 0.60 14.71 -4.03
C ILE A 267 1.85 14.32 -4.81
N ARG A 268 2.79 15.26 -5.03
CA ARG A 268 4.03 14.94 -5.76
C ARG A 268 4.84 13.83 -5.10
N LEU A 269 4.91 13.81 -3.76
CA LEU A 269 5.56 12.75 -3.00
C LEU A 269 4.81 11.41 -3.13
N ALA A 270 3.49 11.41 -2.96
CA ALA A 270 2.66 10.22 -3.08
C ALA A 270 2.76 9.62 -4.49
N THR A 271 2.64 10.44 -5.54
CA THR A 271 2.83 10.00 -6.93
C THR A 271 4.25 9.46 -7.19
N ALA A 272 5.28 9.98 -6.52
CA ALA A 272 6.65 9.51 -6.74
C ALA A 272 6.90 8.13 -6.11
N LYS A 273 6.25 7.85 -4.97
CA LYS A 273 6.37 6.61 -4.22
C LYS A 273 5.94 5.43 -5.11
N GLY A 274 6.76 4.40 -5.18
CA GLY A 274 6.40 3.15 -5.88
C GLY A 274 6.68 3.12 -7.38
N LEU A 275 6.82 4.28 -8.05
CA LEU A 275 7.10 4.38 -9.50
C LEU A 275 8.31 3.55 -9.97
N TRP A 276 9.27 3.29 -9.09
CA TRP A 276 10.41 2.44 -9.37
C TRP A 276 10.03 1.02 -9.82
N LYS A 277 8.91 0.49 -9.33
CA LYS A 277 8.42 -0.86 -9.66
C LYS A 277 8.01 -1.03 -11.11
N LEU A 278 7.74 0.07 -11.82
CA LEU A 278 7.37 0.05 -13.23
C LEU A 278 8.54 -0.32 -14.15
N ARG A 279 9.79 -0.33 -13.63
CA ARG A 279 11.01 -0.72 -14.37
C ARG A 279 11.13 -0.03 -15.74
N SER A 280 10.70 1.23 -15.80
CA SER A 280 10.58 1.99 -17.04
C SER A 280 11.62 3.09 -17.12
N ARG A 281 12.38 3.12 -18.22
CA ARG A 281 13.33 4.21 -18.48
C ARG A 281 12.63 5.57 -18.58
N ALA A 282 11.45 5.60 -19.18
CA ALA A 282 10.67 6.83 -19.30
C ALA A 282 10.26 7.36 -17.92
N VAL A 283 9.89 6.46 -16.99
CA VAL A 283 9.57 6.82 -15.61
C VAL A 283 10.79 7.36 -14.88
N LEU A 284 11.96 6.72 -15.02
CA LEU A 284 13.21 7.24 -14.46
C LEU A 284 13.54 8.64 -14.98
N ASP A 285 13.39 8.89 -16.28
CA ASP A 285 13.63 10.22 -16.86
C ASP A 285 12.64 11.26 -16.30
N LYS A 286 11.37 10.88 -16.07
CA LYS A 286 10.37 11.76 -15.42
C LYS A 286 10.70 12.07 -13.97
N LEU A 287 11.15 11.09 -13.20
CA LEU A 287 11.60 11.28 -11.81
C LEU A 287 12.78 12.27 -11.77
N VAL A 288 13.77 12.12 -12.66
CA VAL A 288 14.92 13.04 -12.72
C VAL A 288 14.51 14.45 -13.14
N ASP A 289 13.60 14.57 -14.11
CA ASP A 289 13.07 15.86 -14.56
C ASP A 289 12.30 16.60 -13.45
N ALA A 290 11.46 15.89 -12.69
CA ALA A 290 10.73 16.45 -11.56
C ALA A 290 11.70 16.85 -10.43
N MET A 291 12.64 15.97 -10.10
CA MET A 291 13.66 16.19 -9.06
C MET A 291 14.47 17.47 -9.28
N ARG A 292 14.82 17.79 -10.54
CA ARG A 292 15.59 18.99 -10.89
C ARG A 292 14.84 20.32 -10.67
N ARG A 293 13.50 20.28 -10.63
CA ARG A 293 12.64 21.46 -10.46
C ARG A 293 12.05 21.56 -9.07
N GLU A 294 12.10 20.46 -8.32
CA GLU A 294 11.53 20.37 -6.98
C GLU A 294 12.28 21.27 -5.99
N VAL A 295 11.50 21.99 -5.19
CA VAL A 295 11.99 22.93 -4.18
C VAL A 295 11.80 22.38 -2.78
N ASP A 296 10.78 21.54 -2.57
CA ASP A 296 10.49 20.92 -1.30
C ASP A 296 11.57 19.87 -0.94
N PRO A 297 12.28 20.01 0.20
CA PRO A 297 13.35 19.09 0.56
C PRO A 297 12.91 17.64 0.73
N GLN A 298 11.71 17.40 1.28
CA GLN A 298 11.18 16.06 1.50
C GLN A 298 10.79 15.41 0.17
N VAL A 299 10.13 16.15 -0.71
CA VAL A 299 9.77 15.66 -2.05
C VAL A 299 11.03 15.39 -2.89
N ARG A 300 12.05 16.26 -2.82
CA ARG A 300 13.35 16.01 -3.47
C ARG A 300 13.95 14.67 -3.04
N ALA A 301 13.92 14.38 -1.74
CA ALA A 301 14.42 13.13 -1.21
C ALA A 301 13.62 11.93 -1.72
N GLY A 302 12.28 12.01 -1.69
CA GLY A 302 11.41 10.96 -2.24
C GLY A 302 11.67 10.68 -3.72
N LEU A 303 11.77 11.72 -4.55
CA LEU A 303 12.09 11.59 -5.98
C LEU A 303 13.46 10.95 -6.22
N ALA A 304 14.48 11.38 -5.47
CA ALA A 304 15.83 10.82 -5.57
C ALA A 304 15.88 9.35 -5.13
N ILE A 305 15.22 8.98 -4.02
CA ILE A 305 15.15 7.59 -3.53
C ILE A 305 14.47 6.69 -4.58
N ASN A 306 13.32 7.10 -5.12
CA ASN A 306 12.62 6.32 -6.14
C ASN A 306 13.41 6.26 -7.47
N ALA A 307 14.15 7.31 -7.83
CA ALA A 307 15.02 7.27 -9.02
C ALA A 307 16.21 6.31 -8.84
N LEU A 308 16.79 6.24 -7.64
CA LEU A 308 17.85 5.29 -7.31
C LEU A 308 17.33 3.85 -7.31
N ALA A 309 16.17 3.60 -6.70
CA ALA A 309 15.51 2.31 -6.74
C ALA A 309 15.23 1.88 -8.18
N ALA A 310 14.65 2.76 -9.00
CA ALA A 310 14.35 2.48 -10.41
C ALA A 310 15.62 2.16 -11.21
N ALA A 311 16.73 2.85 -10.94
CA ALA A 311 18.01 2.60 -11.58
C ALA A 311 18.65 1.26 -11.19
N GLY A 312 18.34 0.73 -10.00
CA GLY A 312 18.73 -0.62 -9.59
C GLY A 312 17.96 -1.71 -10.33
N GLU A 313 16.73 -1.44 -10.75
CA GLU A 313 15.85 -2.40 -11.43
C GLU A 313 16.05 -2.45 -12.96
N ILE A 314 16.69 -1.44 -13.56
CA ILE A 314 16.83 -1.34 -15.02
C ILE A 314 18.28 -1.19 -15.45
N SER A 315 18.60 -1.74 -16.63
CA SER A 315 19.92 -1.55 -17.24
C SER A 315 20.07 -0.11 -17.75
N ILE A 316 21.07 0.61 -17.26
CA ILE A 316 21.40 1.97 -17.69
C ILE A 316 22.88 2.07 -18.08
N SER A 317 23.17 2.88 -19.10
CA SER A 317 24.56 3.13 -19.49
C SER A 317 25.29 3.99 -18.46
N TRP A 318 26.62 3.85 -18.39
CA TRP A 318 27.46 4.64 -17.47
C TRP A 318 27.25 6.17 -17.61
N ARG A 319 26.98 6.66 -18.83
CA ARG A 319 26.67 8.08 -19.07
C ARG A 319 25.37 8.49 -18.40
N HIS A 320 24.33 7.66 -18.46
CA HIS A 320 23.05 7.94 -17.79
C HIS A 320 23.19 7.80 -16.27
N TRP A 321 23.95 6.83 -15.79
CA TRP A 321 24.26 6.71 -14.37
C TRP A 321 24.92 7.98 -13.83
N ARG A 322 25.94 8.51 -14.53
CA ARG A 322 26.59 9.77 -14.14
C ARG A 322 25.61 10.94 -14.08
N TYR A 323 24.73 11.06 -15.06
CA TYR A 323 23.70 12.09 -15.10
C TYR A 323 22.68 11.98 -13.94
N LEU A 324 22.24 10.76 -13.64
CA LEU A 324 21.36 10.48 -12.49
C LEU A 324 22.06 10.85 -11.18
N ARG A 325 23.30 10.38 -11.00
CA ARG A 325 24.11 10.63 -9.81
C ARG A 325 24.28 12.13 -9.54
N GLU A 326 24.65 12.91 -10.56
CA GLU A 326 24.78 14.37 -10.43
C GLU A 326 23.45 15.02 -9.99
N ALA A 327 22.32 14.55 -10.51
CA ALA A 327 21.00 15.07 -10.14
C ALA A 327 20.61 14.69 -8.70
N VAL A 328 20.88 13.45 -8.27
CA VAL A 328 20.64 12.97 -6.91
C VAL A 328 21.51 13.72 -5.90
N GLU A 329 22.81 13.87 -6.16
CA GLU A 329 23.73 14.62 -5.29
C GLU A 329 23.29 16.09 -5.13
N GLN A 330 22.76 16.70 -6.19
CA GLN A 330 22.22 18.05 -6.13
C GLN A 330 20.90 18.10 -5.33
N ALA A 331 19.99 17.16 -5.56
CA ALA A 331 18.68 17.12 -4.91
C ALA A 331 18.76 16.86 -3.40
N MET A 332 19.69 16.00 -2.99
CA MET A 332 19.90 15.62 -1.59
C MET A 332 20.71 16.68 -0.80
N ARG A 333 21.28 17.68 -1.46
CA ARG A 333 22.07 18.72 -0.79
C ARG A 333 21.21 19.54 0.15
N GLY A 334 21.56 19.52 1.44
CA GLY A 334 20.87 20.29 2.48
C GLY A 334 19.49 19.74 2.85
N VAL A 335 19.13 18.53 2.40
CA VAL A 335 17.96 17.82 2.92
C VAL A 335 18.23 17.43 4.35
N VAL A 336 17.28 17.74 5.24
CA VAL A 336 17.28 17.34 6.64
C VAL A 336 15.93 16.68 6.92
N MET A 337 15.95 15.42 7.34
CA MET A 337 14.77 14.67 7.74
C MET A 337 14.39 15.03 9.17
N SER A 338 13.09 15.16 9.42
CA SER A 338 12.56 15.39 10.76
C SER A 338 12.74 14.19 11.69
N ASN A 339 12.74 12.98 11.13
CA ASN A 339 12.99 11.75 11.86
C ASN A 339 14.51 11.45 11.88
N PRO A 340 15.15 11.36 13.06
CA PRO A 340 16.58 11.05 13.18
C PRO A 340 16.99 9.71 12.55
N LEU A 341 16.13 8.68 12.61
CA LEU A 341 16.40 7.38 12.01
C LEU A 341 16.42 7.46 10.48
N GLU A 342 15.48 8.21 9.90
CA GLU A 342 15.45 8.49 8.46
C GLU A 342 16.66 9.34 8.04
N GLN A 343 17.07 10.30 8.88
CA GLN A 343 18.27 11.11 8.61
C GLN A 343 19.54 10.25 8.60
N GLU A 344 19.67 9.31 9.55
CA GLU A 344 20.78 8.37 9.59
C GLU A 344 20.76 7.45 8.36
N ALA A 345 19.59 6.89 8.02
CA ALA A 345 19.40 6.04 6.85
C ALA A 345 19.74 6.78 5.55
N LEU A 346 19.29 8.02 5.38
CA LEU A 346 19.65 8.87 4.25
C LEU A 346 21.17 9.08 4.15
N SER A 347 21.83 9.34 5.28
CA SER A 347 23.28 9.54 5.32
C SER A 347 24.03 8.28 4.91
N LYS A 348 23.57 7.09 5.36
CA LYS A 348 24.11 5.80 4.95
C LYS A 348 23.91 5.53 3.46
N LEU A 349 22.71 5.81 2.94
CA LEU A 349 22.41 5.66 1.52
C LEU A 349 23.34 6.52 0.66
N MET A 350 23.52 7.80 1.00
CA MET A 350 24.42 8.68 0.27
C MET A 350 25.89 8.22 0.37
N GLY A 351 26.28 7.69 1.54
CA GLY A 351 27.59 7.08 1.76
C GLY A 351 27.86 5.90 0.81
N SER A 352 26.91 4.96 0.70
CA SER A 352 27.06 3.74 -0.13
C SER A 352 27.22 4.05 -1.62
N TYR A 353 26.65 5.16 -2.12
CA TYR A 353 26.80 5.59 -3.52
C TYR A 353 28.10 6.35 -3.80
N SER A 354 28.73 6.93 -2.77
CA SER A 354 29.94 7.74 -2.91
C SER A 354 31.24 6.92 -2.85
N GLN A 355 31.19 5.73 -2.25
CA GLN A 355 32.33 4.82 -2.07
C GLN A 355 32.07 3.47 -2.77
N GLN A 356 33.02 2.53 -2.74
CA GLN A 356 32.75 1.11 -3.05
C GLN A 356 31.84 0.54 -1.95
N GLY A 357 30.62 1.06 -1.83
CA GLY A 357 29.69 0.72 -0.77
C GLY A 357 29.27 -0.74 -0.87
N GLU A 358 29.16 -1.38 0.30
CA GLU A 358 28.61 -2.72 0.40
C GLU A 358 27.10 -2.66 0.09
N GLU A 359 26.65 -3.50 -0.85
CA GLU A 359 25.25 -3.62 -1.27
C GLU A 359 24.30 -3.75 -0.07
N GLN A 360 24.71 -4.51 0.94
CA GLN A 360 23.97 -4.70 2.19
C GLN A 360 23.69 -3.40 2.94
N ALA A 361 24.65 -2.47 2.98
CA ALA A 361 24.47 -1.17 3.65
C ALA A 361 23.46 -0.28 2.92
N ALA A 362 23.44 -0.34 1.58
CA ALA A 362 22.44 0.37 0.78
C ALA A 362 21.04 -0.20 1.01
N LEU A 363 20.89 -1.53 1.09
CA LEU A 363 19.62 -2.18 1.39
C LEU A 363 19.10 -1.83 2.79
N GLU A 364 19.97 -1.83 3.80
CA GLU A 364 19.60 -1.41 5.17
C GLU A 364 19.18 0.06 5.23
N ALA A 365 19.90 0.93 4.51
CA ALA A 365 19.53 2.33 4.38
C ALA A 365 18.17 2.52 3.70
N MET A 366 17.90 1.77 2.62
CA MET A 366 16.60 1.77 1.95
C MET A 366 15.49 1.31 2.90
N ARG A 367 15.69 0.25 3.70
CA ARG A 367 14.70 -0.17 4.71
C ARG A 367 14.38 0.94 5.72
N GLY A 368 15.39 1.68 6.18
CA GLY A 368 15.20 2.83 7.08
C GLY A 368 14.51 4.04 6.43
N LEU A 369 14.30 3.99 5.10
CA LEU A 369 13.63 5.03 4.31
C LEU A 369 12.32 4.52 3.68
N SER A 370 11.76 3.40 4.17
CA SER A 370 10.58 2.74 3.61
C SER A 370 9.43 3.70 3.29
N ARG A 371 9.18 4.70 4.13
CA ARG A 371 8.17 5.75 3.93
C ARG A 371 8.21 6.43 2.56
N PHE A 372 9.39 6.50 1.93
CA PHE A 372 9.58 7.17 0.65
C PHE A 372 9.39 6.28 -0.58
N TRP A 373 9.45 4.95 -0.46
CA TRP A 373 9.53 4.07 -1.64
C TRP A 373 8.82 2.73 -1.51
N GLN A 374 8.59 2.25 -0.29
CA GLN A 374 7.93 0.97 -0.07
C GLN A 374 6.44 1.14 -0.25
N GLU A 375 5.90 0.46 -1.26
CA GLU A 375 4.47 0.13 -1.36
C GLU A 375 4.18 -1.13 -0.57
#